data_AF-A0A3S4FTH8-F1
#
_entry.id   AF-A0A3S4FTH8-F1
#
_cell.length_a   1.000
_cell.length_b   1.000
_cell.length_c   1.000
_cell.angle_alpha   90.00
_cell.angle_beta   90.00
_cell.angle_gamma   90.00
#
_symmetry.space_group_name_H-M   'P 1'
#
loop_
_entity.id
_entity.type
_entity.pdbx_description
1 polymer ?
#
loop_
_entity_poly.entity_id
_entity_poly.type
_entity_poly.pdbx_seq_one_letter_code
_entity_poly.pdbx_strand_id
1 'polypeptide(L)' 'MERDRRAALKLYVKGMVMIEPDNARRLVTGPFAKFASKFWGYPVEVVADSAQARLQAQAWLNQ' A
#
# COMPACT_ATOMS: atom_id res chain seq x y z
N MET A 1 5.69 -22.32 -9.15
CA MET A 1 6.95 -21.56 -9.37
C MET A 1 6.79 -20.14 -8.83
N GLU A 2 7.85 -19.39 -8.54
CA GLU A 2 7.79 -18.04 -7.95
C GLU A 2 6.85 -17.05 -8.68
N ARG A 3 6.64 -17.25 -9.99
CA ARG A 3 5.68 -16.50 -10.81
C ARG A 3 4.22 -16.64 -10.36
N ASP A 4 3.81 -17.83 -9.92
CA ASP A 4 2.41 -18.10 -9.53
C ASP A 4 2.05 -17.39 -8.22
N ARG A 5 3.01 -17.22 -7.30
CA ARG A 5 2.82 -16.49 -6.04
C ARG A 5 2.63 -15.00 -6.26
N ARG A 6 3.38 -14.39 -7.18
CA ARG A 6 3.22 -12.96 -7.52
C ARG A 6 1.89 -12.69 -8.21
N ALA A 7 1.40 -13.63 -9.03
CA ALA A 7 0.09 -13.53 -9.66
C ALA A 7 -1.04 -13.60 -8.61
N ALA A 8 -0.95 -14.50 -7.64
CA ALA A 8 -1.92 -14.61 -6.55
C ALA A 8 -1.99 -13.33 -5.70
N LEU A 9 -0.83 -12.72 -5.38
CA LEU A 9 -0.80 -11.45 -4.64
C LEU A 9 -1.57 -10.34 -5.36
N LYS A 10 -1.40 -10.19 -6.68
CA LYS A 10 -2.16 -9.21 -7.47
C LYS A 10 -3.66 -9.46 -7.50
N LEU A 11 -4.08 -10.72 -7.39
CA LEU A 11 -5.50 -11.10 -7.46
C LEU A 11 -6.22 -10.81 -6.14
N TYR A 12 -5.57 -11.08 -5.01
CA TYR A 12 -6.23 -11.05 -3.69
C TYR A 12 -5.89 -9.82 -2.84
N VAL A 13 -4.76 -9.16 -3.08
CA VAL A 13 -4.35 -7.97 -2.33
C VAL A 13 -4.84 -6.72 -3.06
N LYS A 14 -5.80 -6.02 -2.46
CA LYS A 14 -6.29 -4.73 -2.96
C LYS A 14 -5.27 -3.60 -2.79
N GLY A 15 -4.39 -3.70 -1.80
CA GLY A 15 -3.28 -2.78 -1.58
C GLY A 15 -2.67 -2.93 -0.18
N MET A 16 -1.63 -2.14 0.08
CA MET A 16 -0.97 -2.06 1.38
C MET A 16 -0.99 -0.62 1.87
N VAL A 17 -1.36 -0.43 3.14
CA VAL A 17 -1.30 0.89 3.79
C VAL A 17 -0.28 0.84 4.92
N MET A 18 0.71 1.72 4.83
CA MET A 18 1.74 1.92 5.86
C MET A 18 1.35 3.12 6.72
N ILE A 19 1.59 3.04 8.02
CA ILE A 19 1.35 4.15 8.94
C ILE A 19 2.70 4.76 9.31
N GLU A 20 2.85 6.05 9.07
CA GLU A 20 3.99 6.85 9.49
C GLU A 20 3.45 8.15 10.10
N PRO A 21 3.42 8.28 11.44
CA PRO A 21 2.83 9.45 12.08
C PRO A 21 3.56 10.76 11.76
N ASP A 22 4.88 10.70 11.63
CA ASP A 22 5.69 11.90 11.42
C ASP A 22 5.53 12.43 9.99
N ASN A 23 5.20 13.72 9.88
CA ASN A 23 4.91 14.34 8.59
C ASN A 23 6.16 14.44 7.69
N ALA A 24 7.33 14.76 8.27
CA ALA A 24 8.56 14.88 7.51
C ALA A 24 9.00 13.51 6.96
N ARG A 25 8.87 12.46 7.77
CA ARG A 25 9.14 11.07 7.40
C ARG A 25 8.18 10.57 6.32
N ARG A 26 6.88 10.92 6.39
CA ARG A 26 5.90 10.62 5.34
C ARG A 26 6.26 11.24 3.99
N LEU A 27 6.66 12.51 3.99
CA LEU A 27 7.02 13.21 2.76
C LEU A 27 8.19 12.55 2.05
N VAL A 28 9.20 12.08 2.80
CA VAL A 28 10.36 11.39 2.22
C VAL A 28 10.10 9.91 1.89
N THR A 29 9.02 9.30 2.40
CA THR A 29 8.65 7.91 2.05
C THR A 29 7.85 7.78 0.76
N GLY A 30 7.36 8.89 0.18
CA GLY A 30 6.64 8.88 -1.10
C GLY A 30 7.37 8.14 -2.23
N PRO A 31 8.67 8.40 -2.48
CA PRO A 31 9.46 7.65 -3.47
C PRO A 31 9.52 6.14 -3.19
N PHE A 32 9.60 5.74 -1.92
CA PHE A 32 9.60 4.33 -1.51
C PHE A 32 8.24 3.67 -1.78
N ALA A 33 7.14 4.33 -1.44
CA ALA A 33 5.79 3.82 -1.70
C ALA A 33 5.54 3.60 -3.20
N LYS A 34 6.01 4.52 -4.05
CA LYS A 34 5.93 4.39 -5.51
C LYS A 34 6.76 3.21 -6.04
N PHE A 35 7.99 3.03 -5.52
CA PHE A 35 8.83 1.88 -5.88
C PHE A 35 8.17 0.56 -5.44
N ALA A 36 7.72 0.49 -4.18
CA ALA A 36 7.08 -0.70 -3.62
C ALA A 36 5.81 -1.08 -4.41
N SER A 37 5.00 -0.10 -4.81
CA SER A 37 3.83 -0.34 -5.65
C SER A 37 4.17 -1.03 -6.96
N LYS A 38 5.26 -0.61 -7.62
CA LYS A 38 5.74 -1.26 -8.86
C LYS A 38 6.30 -2.65 -8.61
N PHE A 39 7.04 -2.82 -7.51
CA PHE A 39 7.66 -4.09 -7.15
C PHE A 39 6.62 -5.18 -6.85
N TRP A 40 5.60 -4.84 -6.07
CA TRP A 40 4.52 -5.76 -5.70
C TRP A 40 3.43 -5.88 -6.76
N GLY A 41 3.17 -4.80 -7.49
CA GLY A 41 2.14 -4.74 -8.53
C GLY A 41 0.72 -4.53 -7.99
N TYR A 42 0.59 -3.98 -6.78
CA TYR A 42 -0.62 -3.45 -6.16
C TYR A 42 -0.28 -2.09 -5.50
N PRO A 43 -1.26 -1.22 -5.20
CA PRO A 43 -0.96 0.09 -4.60
C PRO A 43 -0.39 -0.03 -3.18
N VAL A 44 0.62 0.78 -2.89
CA VAL A 44 1.20 0.99 -1.56
C VAL A 44 1.05 2.47 -1.20
N GLU A 45 0.36 2.76 -0.09
CA GLU A 45 0.14 4.11 0.41
C GLU A 45 0.70 4.30 1.82
N VAL A 46 1.02 5.54 2.18
CA VAL A 46 1.51 5.90 3.51
C VAL A 46 0.60 6.97 4.10
N VAL A 47 0.06 6.71 5.29
CA VAL A 47 -0.92 7.57 5.98
C VAL A 47 -0.45 7.93 7.39
N ALA A 48 -1.09 8.93 8.01
CA ALA A 48 -0.69 9.44 9.32
C ALA A 48 -1.02 8.46 10.46
N ASP A 49 -2.13 7.74 10.34
CA ASP A 49 -2.70 7.00 11.46
C ASP A 49 -3.60 5.84 11.01
N SER A 50 -4.04 5.07 12.00
CA SER A 50 -4.90 3.90 11.82
C SER A 50 -6.29 4.24 11.29
N ALA A 51 -6.83 5.43 11.55
CA ALA A 51 -8.15 5.82 11.07
C ALA A 51 -8.10 6.07 9.56
N GLN A 52 -7.09 6.80 9.10
CA GLN A 52 -6.82 6.98 7.67
C GLN A 52 -6.54 5.65 6.98
N ALA A 53 -5.78 4.75 7.62
CA ALA A 53 -5.49 3.44 7.04
C ALA A 53 -6.75 2.58 6.83
N ARG A 54 -7.66 2.59 7.82
CA ARG A 54 -8.93 1.87 7.73
C ARG A 54 -9.84 2.47 6.66
N LEU A 55 -9.91 3.80 6.58
CA LEU A 55 -10.71 4.48 5.57
C LEU A 55 -10.23 4.13 4.17
N GLN A 56 -8.92 4.13 3.95
CA GLN A 56 -8.32 3.75 2.67
C GLN A 56 -8.59 2.28 2.33
N ALA A 57 -8.38 1.36 3.28
CA ALA A 57 -8.65 -0.05 3.08
C ALA A 57 -10.13 -0.30 2.71
N GLN A 58 -11.06 0.39 3.39
CA GLN A 58 -12.49 0.28 3.08
C GLN A 58 -12.82 0.83 1.69
N ALA A 59 -12.20 1.95 1.29
CA ALA A 59 -12.38 2.53 -0.03
C ALA A 59 -11.95 1.57 -1.16
N TRP A 60 -10.90 0.77 -0.95
CA TRP A 60 -10.46 -0.25 -1.92
C TRP A 60 -11.33 -1.51 -1.95
N LEU A 61 -12.01 -1.86 -0.85
CA LEU A 61 -12.93 -3.00 -0.82
C LEU A 61 -14.25 -2.70 -1.53
N ASN A 62 -14.66 -1.43 -1.57
CA ASN A 62 -15.90 -0.98 -2.19
C ASN A 62 -15.80 -0.72 -3.71
N GLN A 63 -14.63 -1.00 -4.31
CA GLN A 63 -14.33 -0.92 -5.74
C GLN A 63 -14.28 -2.32 -6.37
#